data_AF-A0A9W4B3G0-F1
#
_entry.id   AF-A0A9W4B3G0-F1
#
_cell.length_a   1.000
_cell.length_b   1.000
_cell.length_c   1.000
_cell.angle_alpha   90.00
_cell.angle_beta   90.00
_cell.angle_gamma   90.00
#
_symmetry.space_group_name_H-M   'P 1'
#
loop_
_entity.id
_entity.type
_entity.pdbx_description
1 polymer ?
#
loop_
_entity_poly.entity_id
_entity_poly.type
_entity_poly.pdbx_seq_one_letter_code
_entity_poly.pdbx_strand_id
1 'polypeptide(L)'
;MVGARRPVRHLVYLSAMIPDVGRSLVEQLADEPQMLNPKYEQGLSGLDERLCQEWTDFGIARDVFYFDCDEQAAEAALSRLRPQSVNPAVFPFSLAEQPRVPMLSRPQVLADRLLGL
;
A
#
# COMPACT_ATOMS: atom_id res chain seq x y z
N MET A 1 -16.93 16.95 2.42
CA MET A 1 -15.57 16.50 2.05
C MET A 1 -14.52 17.41 2.66
N VAL A 2 -13.40 16.85 3.14
CA VAL A 2 -12.25 17.62 3.66
C VAL A 2 -11.64 18.50 2.56
N GLY A 3 -11.54 18.02 1.31
CA GLY A 3 -10.98 18.79 0.19
C GLY A 3 -11.76 20.07 -0.18
N ALA A 4 -13.09 20.07 -0.02
CA ALA A 4 -13.90 21.27 -0.20
C ALA A 4 -13.77 22.27 0.95
N ARG A 5 -13.34 21.80 2.14
CA ARG A 5 -13.13 22.61 3.35
C ARG A 5 -11.66 23.04 3.53
N ARG A 6 -10.73 22.39 2.83
CA ARG A 6 -9.29 22.63 2.82
C ARG A 6 -8.76 22.33 1.40
N PRO A 7 -8.77 23.32 0.50
CA PRO A 7 -8.31 23.10 -0.87
C PRO A 7 -6.86 22.66 -0.86
N VAL A 8 -6.58 21.50 -1.44
CA VAL A 8 -5.23 21.01 -1.71
C VAL A 8 -4.77 21.59 -3.04
N ARG A 9 -3.47 21.90 -3.17
CA ARG A 9 -2.90 22.42 -4.43
C ARG A 9 -2.30 21.34 -5.31
N HIS A 10 -1.87 20.24 -4.70
CA HIS A 10 -1.24 19.09 -5.35
C HIS A 10 -1.62 17.82 -4.61
N LEU A 11 -1.73 16.71 -5.34
CA LEU A 11 -1.86 15.37 -4.78
C LEU A 11 -0.65 14.55 -5.23
N VAL A 12 0.12 14.03 -4.28
CA VAL A 12 1.32 13.25 -4.56
C VAL A 12 1.13 11.85 -4.00
N TYR A 13 1.15 10.86 -4.89
CA TYR A 13 1.20 9.45 -4.53
C TYR A 13 2.67 9.04 -4.41
N LEU A 14 3.11 8.79 -3.18
CA LEU A 14 4.43 8.26 -2.87
C LEU A 14 4.24 6.84 -2.40
N SER A 15 4.85 5.88 -3.10
CA SER A 15 4.90 4.50 -2.61
C SER A 15 3.51 3.93 -2.33
N ALA A 16 2.56 4.23 -3.22
CA ALA A 16 1.13 4.04 -2.99
C ALA A 16 0.44 3.37 -4.16
N MET A 17 -0.60 2.59 -3.84
CA MET A 17 -1.58 2.13 -4.81
C MET A 17 -2.53 3.29 -5.13
N ILE A 18 -2.67 3.62 -6.41
CA ILE A 18 -3.52 4.73 -6.86
C ILE A 18 -4.96 4.19 -6.95
N PRO A 19 -5.93 4.79 -6.25
CA PRO A 19 -7.28 4.26 -6.23
C PRO A 19 -8.01 4.53 -7.55
N ASP A 20 -8.65 3.51 -8.09
CA ASP A 20 -9.68 3.69 -9.11
C ASP A 20 -11.00 4.17 -8.50
N VAL A 21 -11.61 5.17 -9.15
CA VAL A 21 -12.90 5.71 -8.72
C VAL A 21 -13.99 4.62 -8.80
N GLY A 22 -14.74 4.47 -7.71
CA GLY A 22 -15.84 3.50 -7.62
C GLY A 22 -15.41 2.06 -7.39
N ARG A 23 -14.11 1.77 -7.30
CA ARG A 23 -13.57 0.43 -7.04
C ARG A 23 -12.94 0.34 -5.66
N SER A 24 -13.04 -0.83 -5.06
CA SER A 24 -12.28 -1.20 -3.87
C SER A 24 -10.84 -1.58 -4.25
N LEU A 25 -9.96 -1.66 -3.25
CA LEU A 25 -8.59 -2.13 -3.49
C LEU A 25 -8.57 -3.63 -3.83
N VAL A 26 -9.41 -4.43 -3.18
CA VAL A 26 -9.50 -5.88 -3.46
C VAL A 26 -9.91 -6.14 -4.91
N GLU A 27 -10.85 -5.37 -5.46
CA GLU A 27 -11.23 -5.50 -6.87
C GLU A 27 -10.07 -5.11 -7.81
N GLN A 28 -9.29 -4.08 -7.48
CA GLN A 28 -8.12 -3.70 -8.28
C GLN A 28 -7.03 -4.77 -8.23
N LEU A 29 -6.74 -5.32 -7.04
CA LEU A 29 -5.74 -6.38 -6.87
C LEU A 29 -6.14 -7.71 -7.53
N ALA A 30 -7.44 -8.01 -7.59
CA ALA A 30 -7.93 -9.19 -8.29
C ALA A 30 -7.66 -9.12 -9.81
N ASP A 31 -7.81 -7.92 -10.40
CA ASP A 31 -7.53 -7.69 -11.82
C ASP A 31 -6.04 -7.47 -12.10
N GLU A 32 -5.31 -6.90 -11.14
CA GLU A 32 -3.90 -6.50 -11.25
C GLU A 32 -3.05 -7.01 -10.07
N PRO A 33 -2.88 -8.34 -9.91
CA PRO A 33 -2.18 -8.92 -8.76
C PRO A 33 -0.70 -8.51 -8.68
N GLN A 34 -0.09 -8.10 -9.80
CA GLN A 34 1.28 -7.58 -9.87
C GLN A 34 1.49 -6.27 -9.12
N MET A 35 0.43 -5.59 -8.67
CA MET A 35 0.52 -4.41 -7.82
C MET A 35 1.14 -4.71 -6.45
N LEU A 36 1.10 -5.97 -6.01
CA LEU A 36 1.73 -6.44 -4.78
C LEU A 36 2.94 -7.31 -5.06
N ASN A 37 3.89 -7.29 -4.14
CA ASN A 37 4.96 -8.27 -4.12
C ASN A 37 4.35 -9.68 -3.91
N PRO A 38 4.68 -10.70 -4.73
CA PRO A 38 4.12 -12.05 -4.58
C PRO A 38 4.39 -12.71 -3.21
N LYS A 39 5.39 -12.24 -2.46
CA LYS A 39 5.66 -12.70 -1.09
C LYS A 39 4.78 -12.03 -0.03
N TYR A 40 4.04 -10.97 -0.37
CA TYR A 40 3.34 -10.11 0.59
C TYR A 40 2.44 -10.90 1.54
N GLU A 41 1.55 -11.74 1.00
CA GLU A 41 0.60 -12.52 1.81
C GLU A 41 1.29 -13.60 2.66
N GLN A 42 2.47 -14.06 2.25
CA GLN A 42 3.21 -15.13 2.94
C GLN A 42 3.76 -14.67 4.29
N GLY A 43 3.96 -13.36 4.48
CA GLY A 43 4.48 -12.81 5.73
C GLY A 43 3.40 -12.36 6.72
N LEU A 44 2.12 -12.48 6.36
CA LEU A 44 0.99 -12.02 7.17
C LEU A 44 0.35 -13.17 7.95
N SER A 45 -0.21 -12.83 9.10
CA SER A 45 -1.12 -13.70 9.83
C SER A 45 -2.44 -13.93 9.07
N GLY A 46 -3.21 -14.93 9.52
CA GLY A 46 -4.65 -14.95 9.30
C GLY A 46 -5.35 -13.73 9.94
N LEU A 47 -6.62 -13.52 9.60
CA LEU A 47 -7.43 -12.45 10.18
C LEU A 47 -7.80 -12.76 11.64
N ASP A 48 -7.66 -11.75 12.51
CA ASP A 48 -8.18 -11.79 13.89
C ASP A 48 -9.70 -11.50 13.93
N GLU A 49 -10.29 -11.56 15.13
CA GLU A 49 -11.73 -11.29 15.35
C GLU A 49 -12.16 -9.86 14.95
N ARG A 50 -11.20 -8.92 14.81
CA ARG A 50 -11.43 -7.54 14.39
C ARG A 50 -11.13 -7.32 12.90
N LEU A 51 -10.90 -8.41 12.16
CA LEU A 51 -10.52 -8.38 10.75
C LEU A 51 -9.21 -7.62 10.53
N CYS A 52 -8.25 -7.82 11.43
CA CYS A 52 -6.89 -7.31 11.32
C CYS A 52 -5.90 -8.43 11.01
N GLN A 53 -4.87 -8.10 10.25
CA GLN A 53 -3.69 -8.94 10.04
C GLN A 53 -2.45 -8.24 10.58
N GLU A 54 -1.48 -9.00 11.02
CA GLU A 54 -0.16 -8.51 11.40
C GLU A 54 0.93 -9.23 10.62
N TRP A 55 2.10 -8.60 10.54
CA TRP A 55 3.30 -9.23 10.02
C TRP A 55 3.85 -10.19 11.06
N THR A 56 3.92 -11.48 10.73
CA THR A 56 4.44 -12.53 11.61
C THR A 56 5.81 -13.03 11.14
N ASP A 57 6.11 -12.92 9.85
CA ASP A 57 7.44 -13.17 9.30
C ASP A 57 8.14 -11.82 8.98
N PHE A 58 9.02 -11.40 9.88
CA PHE A 58 9.79 -10.17 9.70
C PHE A 58 10.91 -10.28 8.65
N GLY A 59 11.32 -11.49 8.28
CA GLY A 59 12.24 -11.70 7.15
C GLY A 59 11.55 -11.35 5.84
N ILE A 60 10.33 -11.85 5.63
CA ILE A 60 9.52 -11.49 4.46
C ILE A 60 9.13 -10.00 4.50
N ALA A 61 8.74 -9.46 5.66
CA ALA A 61 8.43 -8.04 5.79
C ALA A 61 9.63 -7.15 5.40
N ARG A 62 10.86 -7.55 5.78
CA ARG A 62 12.10 -6.89 5.37
C ARG A 62 12.27 -6.95 3.85
N ASP A 63 12.18 -8.14 3.25
CA ASP A 63 12.31 -8.34 1.81
C ASP A 63 11.28 -7.54 1.00
N VAL A 64 10.08 -7.35 1.53
CA VAL A 64 8.98 -6.67 0.84
C VAL A 64 9.07 -5.15 0.95
N PHE A 65 9.37 -4.61 2.14
CA PHE A 65 9.33 -3.17 2.40
C PHE A 65 10.69 -2.48 2.51
N TYR A 66 11.71 -3.18 3.00
CA TYR A 66 12.97 -2.60 3.47
C TYR A 66 14.19 -3.30 2.83
N PHE A 67 14.04 -3.83 1.62
CA PHE A 67 15.06 -4.63 0.95
C PHE A 67 16.34 -3.84 0.61
N ASP A 68 16.23 -2.53 0.46
CA ASP A 68 17.31 -1.60 0.15
C ASP A 68 17.81 -0.82 1.38
N CYS A 69 17.20 -1.06 2.54
CA CYS A 69 17.58 -0.43 3.80
C CYS A 69 18.73 -1.20 4.47
N ASP A 70 19.59 -0.47 5.18
CA ASP A 70 20.55 -1.10 6.09
C ASP A 70 19.83 -1.85 7.25
N GLU A 71 20.61 -2.63 7.99
CA GLU A 71 20.07 -3.47 9.07
C GLU A 71 19.35 -2.65 10.14
N GLN A 72 19.98 -1.56 10.59
CA GLN A 72 19.47 -0.71 11.65
C GLN A 72 18.16 -0.01 11.27
N ALA A 73 18.09 0.55 10.06
CA ALA A 73 16.90 1.23 9.55
C ALA A 73 15.72 0.26 9.39
N ALA A 74 15.97 -0.92 8.83
CA ALA A 74 14.96 -1.94 8.66
C ALA A 74 14.42 -2.46 10.01
N GLU A 75 15.27 -2.77 10.98
CA GLU A 75 14.83 -3.19 12.33
C GLU A 75 14.01 -2.11 13.02
N ALA A 76 14.47 -0.86 12.94
CA ALA A 76 13.75 0.28 13.49
C ALA A 76 12.36 0.42 12.84
N ALA A 77 12.23 0.18 11.54
CA ALA A 77 10.95 0.27 10.84
C ALA A 77 10.03 -0.93 11.14
N LEU A 78 10.57 -2.15 11.14
CA LEU A 78 9.85 -3.39 11.48
C LEU A 78 9.24 -3.34 12.88
N SER A 79 9.98 -2.81 13.87
CA SER A 79 9.48 -2.66 15.26
C SER A 79 8.28 -1.71 15.40
N ARG A 80 7.96 -0.93 14.35
CA ARG A 80 6.81 -0.01 14.32
C ARG A 80 5.61 -0.59 13.57
N LEU A 81 5.73 -1.77 12.98
CA LEU A 81 4.59 -2.44 12.35
C LEU A 81 3.51 -2.72 13.39
N ARG A 82 2.26 -2.55 12.97
CA ARG A 82 1.08 -2.74 13.81
C ARG A 82 0.04 -3.53 13.03
N PRO A 83 -0.85 -4.28 13.71
CA PRO A 83 -1.99 -4.90 13.07
C PRO A 83 -2.76 -3.90 12.18
N GLN A 84 -3.06 -4.30 10.95
CA GLN A 84 -3.80 -3.52 9.96
C GLN A 84 -5.15 -4.16 9.68
N SER A 85 -6.22 -3.38 9.73
CA SER A 85 -7.55 -3.87 9.33
C SER A 85 -7.62 -4.02 7.81
N VAL A 86 -8.28 -5.06 7.33
CA VAL A 86 -8.57 -5.23 5.89
C VAL A 86 -9.76 -4.40 5.42
N ASN A 87 -10.55 -3.82 6.33
CA ASN A 87 -11.75 -3.07 5.99
C ASN A 87 -11.51 -1.93 4.96
N PRO A 88 -10.45 -1.11 5.06
CA PRO A 88 -10.20 -0.07 4.06
C PRO A 88 -9.99 -0.61 2.64
N ALA A 89 -9.58 -1.87 2.49
CA ALA A 89 -9.34 -2.46 1.18
C ALA A 89 -10.62 -2.96 0.49
N VAL A 90 -11.70 -3.23 1.25
CA VAL A 90 -12.94 -3.80 0.71
C VAL A 90 -13.99 -2.75 0.33
N PHE A 91 -13.89 -1.53 0.86
CA PHE A 91 -14.83 -0.46 0.50
C PHE A 91 -14.39 0.26 -0.79
N PRO A 92 -15.33 0.65 -1.66
CA PRO A 92 -15.02 1.46 -2.83
C PRO A 92 -14.39 2.81 -2.46
N PHE A 93 -13.55 3.34 -3.35
CA PHE A 93 -13.02 4.70 -3.22
C PHE A 93 -14.15 5.70 -3.02
N SER A 94 -14.10 6.44 -1.91
CA SER A 94 -15.26 7.21 -1.43
C SER A 94 -15.53 8.51 -2.20
N LEU A 95 -14.66 8.89 -3.14
CA LEU A 95 -14.86 10.07 -3.98
C LEU A 95 -15.46 9.65 -5.33
N ALA A 96 -16.45 10.40 -5.79
CA ALA A 96 -17.08 10.19 -7.09
C ALA A 96 -16.20 10.62 -8.28
N GLU A 97 -15.16 11.41 -8.03
CA GLU A 97 -14.13 11.80 -9.01
C GLU A 97 -12.79 12.03 -8.30
N GLN A 98 -11.69 11.91 -9.05
CA GLN A 98 -10.38 12.32 -8.54
C GLN A 98 -10.32 13.84 -8.34
N PRO A 99 -9.52 14.33 -7.36
CA PRO A 99 -9.30 15.76 -7.19
C PRO A 99 -8.78 16.42 -8.47
N ARG A 100 -9.38 17.56 -8.87
CA ARG A 100 -8.98 18.35 -10.04
C ARG A 100 -7.77 19.24 -9.75
N VAL A 101 -6.70 18.63 -9.29
CA VAL A 101 -5.42 19.28 -9.00
C VAL A 101 -4.31 18.52 -9.71
N PRO A 102 -3.14 19.13 -9.95
CA PRO A 102 -1.99 18.38 -10.43
C PRO A 102 -1.74 17.14 -9.55
N MET A 103 -1.70 15.98 -10.19
CA MET A 103 -1.41 14.69 -9.57
C MET A 103 -0.06 14.19 -10.07
N LEU A 104 0.79 13.80 -9.14
CA LEU A 104 2.08 13.17 -9.45
C LEU A 104 2.15 11.82 -8.74
N SER A 105 2.44 10.77 -9.50
CA SER A 105 2.84 9.49 -8.94
C SER A 105 4.35 9.34 -9.05
N ARG A 106 4.98 8.95 -7.93
CA ARG A 106 6.36 8.48 -7.91
C ARG A 106 6.28 6.96 -7.76
N PRO A 107 6.68 6.17 -8.77
CA PRO A 107 6.65 4.72 -8.64
C PRO A 107 7.48 4.32 -7.42
N GLN A 108 7.01 3.34 -6.66
CA GLN A 108 7.89 2.58 -5.79
C GLN A 108 8.97 1.99 -6.71
N VAL A 109 10.24 2.12 -6.35
CA VAL A 109 11.36 1.49 -7.07
C VAL A 109 11.24 -0.04 -6.89
N LEU A 110 10.30 -0.65 -7.61
CA LEU A 110 10.06 -2.09 -7.61
C LEU A 110 9.87 -2.61 -9.05
N ALA A 111 9.41 -1.77 -9.98
CA ALA A 111 9.24 -2.16 -11.39
C ALA A 111 10.58 -2.25 -12.15
N ASP A 112 11.54 -1.35 -11.88
CA ASP A 112 12.73 -1.24 -12.75
C ASP A 112 13.82 -2.29 -12.46
N ARG A 113 13.82 -2.97 -11.30
CA ARG A 113 14.88 -3.95 -10.96
C ARG A 113 14.45 -5.41 -10.98
N LEU A 114 13.15 -5.71 -11.02
CA LEU A 114 12.66 -7.10 -11.16
C LEU A 114 12.45 -7.53 -12.62
N LEU A 115 12.50 -6.59 -13.58
CA LEU A 115 12.40 -6.88 -15.02
C LEU A 115 13.74 -7.08 -15.73
N GLY A 116 14.88 -6.91 -15.05
CA GLY A 116 16.20 -7.14 -15.67
C GLY A 116 16.41 -6.32 -16.96
N LEU A 117 15.95 -5.07 -16.99
CA LEU A 117 16.34 -4.05 -17.97
C LEU A 117 17.36 -3.10 -17.37
#